data_AF-X1U3N0-F1
#
_entry.id   AF-X1U3N0-F1
#
_cell.length_a   1.000
_cell.length_b   1.000
_cell.length_c   1.000
_cell.angle_alpha   90.00
_cell.angle_beta   90.00
_cell.angle_gamma   90.00
#
_symmetry.space_group_name_H-M   'P 1'
#
loop_
_entity.id
_entity.type
_entity.pdbx_description
1 polymer ?
#
loop_
_entity_poly.entity_id
_entity_poly.type
_entity_poly.pdbx_seq_one_letter_code
_entity_poly.pdbx_strand_id
1 'polypeptide(L)'
;PDKDLLNVPPTWIPTPDLSNYAYALTSGEEGGTAWLFRKSLVNSFIVAASVTVFCLFVGGLAGYAFSRFALPFKDKLLFLVLFTQMLPVITVVIPLYLIFSTLHMLDRLITLVIVYSSFTLPLVIWLLKGFFDTIPADLEEAAMVDGSTLLGAFFRIVVPLSIPGVIATGGLAFLAAWNEFMIVLVFTNTAASKTMPVAVAEFIGRFRVDYGLMCSVGIIASLLPVALALVFQKYLVQGLSAGGVK
;
A
#
# COMPACT_ATOMS: atom_id res chain seq x y z
N PRO A 1 -27.67 -17.96 -7.95
CA PRO A 1 -27.25 -17.05 -6.86
C PRO A 1 -28.39 -16.20 -6.27
N ASP A 2 -29.00 -15.26 -7.03
CA ASP A 2 -30.05 -14.38 -6.50
C ASP A 2 -31.31 -15.13 -6.01
N LYS A 3 -31.65 -16.25 -6.66
CA LYS A 3 -32.78 -17.10 -6.25
C LYS A 3 -32.56 -17.78 -4.89
N ASP A 4 -31.32 -18.12 -4.54
CA ASP A 4 -31.01 -18.79 -3.27
C ASP A 4 -30.96 -17.80 -2.10
N LEU A 5 -30.58 -16.53 -2.36
CA LEU A 5 -30.51 -15.48 -1.36
C LEU A 5 -31.88 -15.10 -0.77
N LEU A 6 -32.96 -15.34 -1.52
CA LEU A 6 -34.32 -14.99 -1.12
C LEU A 6 -35.16 -16.23 -0.72
N ASN A 7 -34.57 -17.42 -0.70
CA ASN A 7 -35.28 -18.65 -0.36
C ASN A 7 -35.54 -18.76 1.15
N VAL A 8 -36.77 -19.15 1.50
CA VAL A 8 -37.18 -19.52 2.86
C VAL A 8 -37.80 -20.93 2.81
N PRO A 9 -37.25 -21.92 3.52
CA PRO A 9 -36.06 -21.85 4.38
C PRO A 9 -34.75 -21.68 3.57
N PRO A 10 -33.71 -21.09 4.17
CA PRO A 10 -32.43 -20.88 3.49
C PRO A 10 -31.78 -22.22 3.13
N THR A 11 -31.27 -22.32 1.91
CA THR A 11 -30.44 -23.43 1.47
C THR A 11 -29.04 -23.29 2.05
N TRP A 12 -28.65 -24.20 2.96
CA TRP A 12 -27.35 -24.19 3.63
C TRP A 12 -26.17 -24.49 2.70
N ILE A 13 -26.41 -25.25 1.63
CA ILE A 13 -25.41 -25.59 0.62
C ILE A 13 -25.89 -25.02 -0.71
N PRO A 14 -25.40 -23.85 -1.14
CA PRO A 14 -25.76 -23.29 -2.44
C PRO A 14 -25.14 -24.11 -3.56
N THR A 15 -25.78 -24.13 -4.74
CA THR A 15 -25.17 -24.72 -5.93
C THR A 15 -23.97 -23.87 -6.36
N PRO A 16 -22.76 -24.44 -6.53
CA PRO A 16 -21.58 -23.67 -6.90
C PRO A 16 -21.78 -23.06 -8.30
N ASP A 17 -21.64 -21.74 -8.38
CA ASP A 17 -21.74 -20.98 -9.61
C ASP A 17 -20.47 -20.13 -9.80
N LEU A 18 -19.72 -20.42 -10.86
CA LEU A 18 -18.48 -19.74 -11.21
C LEU A 18 -18.67 -18.69 -12.30
N SER A 19 -19.89 -18.49 -12.79
CA SER A 19 -20.19 -17.58 -13.90
C SER A 19 -19.76 -16.14 -13.61
N ASN A 20 -19.95 -15.65 -12.37
CA ASN A 20 -19.56 -14.30 -11.97
C ASN A 20 -18.03 -14.09 -11.95
N TYR A 21 -17.26 -15.12 -11.60
CA TYR A 21 -15.81 -15.07 -11.67
C TYR A 21 -15.33 -15.04 -13.12
N ALA A 22 -15.91 -15.89 -13.97
CA ALA A 22 -15.62 -15.88 -15.41
C ALA A 22 -15.98 -14.52 -16.02
N TYR A 23 -17.16 -13.97 -15.71
CA TYR A 23 -17.59 -12.66 -16.18
C TYR A 23 -16.60 -11.55 -15.78
N ALA A 24 -16.20 -11.48 -14.51
CA ALA A 24 -15.26 -10.48 -14.03
C ALA A 24 -13.87 -10.57 -14.71
N LEU A 25 -13.42 -11.78 -15.08
CA LEU A 25 -12.07 -12.01 -15.61
C LEU A 25 -12.00 -12.03 -17.14
N THR A 26 -13.03 -12.48 -17.84
CA THR A 26 -12.97 -12.70 -19.31
C THR A 26 -13.94 -11.85 -20.09
N SER A 27 -15.09 -11.50 -19.50
CA SER A 27 -16.19 -10.88 -20.23
C SER A 27 -16.18 -9.35 -20.10
N GLY A 28 -16.84 -8.65 -21.01
CA GLY A 28 -17.07 -7.20 -20.95
C GLY A 28 -16.31 -6.42 -22.01
N GLU A 29 -17.05 -5.60 -22.73
CA GLU A 29 -16.54 -4.62 -23.69
C GLU A 29 -15.79 -3.49 -22.97
N GLU A 30 -14.99 -2.73 -23.73
CA GLU A 30 -14.35 -1.52 -23.19
C GLU A 30 -15.42 -0.56 -22.65
N GLY A 31 -15.22 -0.11 -21.39
CA GLY A 31 -16.20 0.71 -20.67
C GLY A 31 -17.21 -0.08 -19.83
N GLY A 32 -17.25 -1.42 -19.93
CA GLY A 32 -18.04 -2.27 -19.04
C GLY A 32 -17.46 -2.39 -17.62
N THR A 33 -18.29 -2.81 -16.67
CA THR A 33 -17.91 -2.96 -15.25
C THR A 33 -16.78 -3.97 -15.05
N ALA A 34 -16.82 -5.12 -15.72
CA ALA A 34 -15.76 -6.13 -15.68
C ALA A 34 -14.43 -5.63 -16.28
N TRP A 35 -14.48 -4.86 -17.37
CA TRP A 35 -13.28 -4.23 -17.94
C TRP A 35 -12.69 -3.19 -16.98
N LEU A 36 -13.54 -2.35 -16.38
CA LEU A 36 -13.12 -1.36 -15.39
C LEU A 36 -12.44 -2.03 -14.19
N PHE A 37 -12.98 -3.14 -13.70
CA PHE A 37 -12.39 -3.91 -12.60
C PHE A 37 -11.00 -4.46 -12.94
N ARG A 38 -10.83 -5.08 -14.11
CA ARG A 38 -9.51 -5.59 -14.53
C ARG A 38 -8.50 -4.46 -14.66
N LYS A 39 -8.91 -3.33 -15.25
CA LYS A 39 -8.06 -2.15 -15.38
C LYS A 39 -7.70 -1.55 -14.02
N SER A 40 -8.65 -1.49 -13.10
CA SER A 40 -8.42 -0.93 -11.77
C SER A 40 -7.53 -1.81 -10.90
N LEU A 41 -7.55 -3.15 -11.08
CA LEU A 41 -6.57 -4.05 -10.47
C LEU A 41 -5.14 -3.72 -10.92
N VAL A 42 -4.93 -3.50 -12.22
CA VAL A 42 -3.63 -3.12 -12.77
C VAL A 42 -3.20 -1.76 -12.24
N ASN A 43 -4.10 -0.76 -12.26
CA ASN A 43 -3.83 0.56 -11.70
C ASN A 43 -3.43 0.50 -10.22
N SER A 44 -4.15 -0.30 -9.43
CA SER A 44 -3.84 -0.50 -7.99
C SER A 44 -2.48 -1.11 -7.80
N PHE A 45 -2.13 -2.11 -8.61
CA PHE A 45 -0.81 -2.74 -8.54
C PHE A 45 0.29 -1.75 -8.89
N ILE A 46 0.13 -0.98 -9.97
CA ILE A 46 1.09 0.04 -10.40
C ILE A 46 1.29 1.09 -9.30
N VAL A 47 0.20 1.62 -8.74
CA VAL A 47 0.27 2.65 -7.68
C VAL A 47 0.91 2.07 -6.42
N ALA A 48 0.43 0.92 -5.93
CA ALA A 48 0.95 0.30 -4.71
C ALA A 48 2.42 -0.10 -4.83
N ALA A 49 2.84 -0.67 -5.96
CA ALA A 49 4.24 -1.00 -6.23
C ALA A 49 5.11 0.26 -6.31
N SER A 50 4.65 1.30 -7.02
CA SER A 50 5.40 2.56 -7.17
C SER A 50 5.58 3.27 -5.83
N VAL A 51 4.52 3.35 -5.03
CA VAL A 51 4.56 3.91 -3.67
C VAL A 51 5.52 3.12 -2.80
N THR A 52 5.43 1.78 -2.84
CA THR A 52 6.31 0.91 -2.05
C THR A 52 7.79 1.14 -2.39
N VAL A 53 8.14 1.10 -3.68
CA VAL A 53 9.52 1.30 -4.13
C VAL A 53 10.01 2.70 -3.76
N PHE A 54 9.20 3.73 -4.02
CA PHE A 54 9.55 5.12 -3.69
C PHE A 54 9.74 5.31 -2.18
N CYS A 55 8.81 4.83 -1.37
CA CYS A 55 8.88 4.94 0.09
C CYS A 55 10.03 4.13 0.67
N LEU A 56 10.32 2.93 0.18
CA LEU A 56 11.49 2.15 0.64
C LEU A 56 12.80 2.85 0.29
N PHE A 57 12.89 3.46 -0.89
CA PHE A 57 14.08 4.18 -1.29
C PHE A 57 14.28 5.47 -0.46
N VAL A 58 13.30 6.37 -0.49
CA VAL A 58 13.39 7.66 0.22
C VAL A 58 13.34 7.47 1.73
N GLY A 59 12.44 6.62 2.21
CA GLY A 59 12.30 6.30 3.62
C GLY A 59 13.46 5.46 4.16
N GLY A 60 14.12 4.65 3.31
CA GLY A 60 15.36 3.97 3.67
C GLY A 60 16.51 4.94 3.88
N LEU A 61 16.70 5.90 2.97
CA LEU A 61 17.71 6.95 3.13
C LEU A 61 17.44 7.82 4.37
N ALA A 62 16.19 8.26 4.56
CA ALA A 62 15.81 9.06 5.70
C ALA A 62 15.90 8.26 7.01
N GLY A 63 15.42 7.03 7.04
CA GLY A 63 15.52 6.13 8.19
C GLY A 63 16.97 5.84 8.59
N TYR A 64 17.85 5.67 7.60
CA TYR A 64 19.29 5.51 7.82
C TYR A 64 19.91 6.78 8.39
N ALA A 65 19.58 7.94 7.83
CA ALA A 65 20.04 9.22 8.33
C ALA A 65 19.59 9.46 9.79
N PHE A 66 18.32 9.15 10.09
CA PHE A 66 17.82 9.18 11.46
C PHE A 66 18.55 8.16 12.33
N SER A 67 18.89 6.97 11.85
CA SER A 67 19.60 5.97 12.67
C SER A 67 21.02 6.41 13.03
N ARG A 68 21.83 6.81 12.02
CA ARG A 68 23.29 7.00 12.19
C ARG A 68 23.73 8.41 12.53
N PHE A 69 23.05 9.44 12.04
CA PHE A 69 23.52 10.81 12.27
C PHE A 69 23.00 11.37 13.59
N ALA A 70 23.86 12.09 14.29
CA ALA A 70 23.51 12.93 15.43
C ALA A 70 22.78 14.20 14.94
N LEU A 71 21.52 14.04 14.53
CA LEU A 71 20.68 15.16 14.12
C LEU A 71 20.21 15.95 15.34
N PRO A 72 20.28 17.30 15.32
CA PRO A 72 19.68 18.09 16.39
C PRO A 72 18.18 17.83 16.44
N PHE A 73 17.64 17.60 17.65
CA PHE A 73 16.22 17.31 17.90
C PHE A 73 15.67 16.06 17.18
N LYS A 74 16.52 15.08 16.84
CA LYS A 74 16.17 13.81 16.18
C LYS A 74 14.83 13.20 16.64
N ASP A 75 14.67 13.00 17.95
CA ASP A 75 13.46 12.36 18.50
C ASP A 75 12.21 13.22 18.35
N LYS A 76 12.35 14.55 18.48
CA LYS A 76 11.23 15.49 18.27
C LYS A 76 10.81 15.54 16.80
N LEU A 77 11.77 15.50 15.88
CA LEU A 77 11.49 15.45 14.44
C LEU A 77 10.79 14.14 14.05
N LEU A 78 11.29 13.01 14.54
CA LEU A 78 10.67 11.71 14.29
C LEU A 78 9.25 11.65 14.88
N PHE A 79 9.06 12.18 16.10
CA PHE A 79 7.75 12.31 16.71
C PHE A 79 6.82 13.21 15.90
N LEU A 80 7.29 14.38 15.42
CA LEU A 80 6.50 15.30 14.61
C LEU A 80 6.05 14.63 13.29
N VAL A 81 6.95 13.90 12.64
CA VAL A 81 6.65 13.14 11.41
C VAL A 81 5.56 12.11 11.67
N LEU A 82 5.62 11.36 12.78
CA LEU A 82 4.59 10.41 13.17
C LEU A 82 3.29 11.08 13.63
N PHE A 83 3.37 12.24 14.27
CA PHE A 83 2.20 12.98 14.73
C PHE A 83 1.28 13.36 13.57
N THR A 84 1.82 13.58 12.37
CA THR A 84 1.00 13.82 11.18
C THR A 84 0.06 12.66 10.83
N GLN A 85 0.38 11.43 11.25
CA GLN A 85 -0.47 10.23 11.08
C GLN A 85 -1.71 10.24 11.99
N MET A 86 -1.71 11.05 13.04
CA MET A 86 -2.87 11.18 13.93
C MET A 86 -3.98 12.03 13.30
N LEU A 87 -3.66 12.79 12.25
CA LEU A 87 -4.64 13.56 11.52
C LEU A 87 -5.53 12.63 10.69
N PRO A 88 -6.87 12.79 10.74
CA PRO A 88 -7.74 12.00 9.91
C PRO A 88 -7.53 12.37 8.43
N VAL A 89 -7.33 11.36 7.58
CA VAL A 89 -7.01 11.52 6.14
C VAL A 89 -7.99 12.47 5.44
N ILE A 90 -9.28 12.39 5.75
CA ILE A 90 -10.34 13.22 5.15
C ILE A 90 -10.11 14.73 5.34
N THR A 91 -9.48 15.15 6.45
CA THR A 91 -9.22 16.57 6.73
C THR A 91 -8.12 17.14 5.82
N VAL A 92 -7.18 16.31 5.39
CA VAL A 92 -6.05 16.72 4.55
C VAL A 92 -6.35 16.51 3.05
N VAL A 93 -7.26 15.58 2.73
CA VAL A 93 -7.65 15.25 1.34
C VAL A 93 -8.23 16.43 0.58
N ILE A 94 -9.10 17.25 1.21
CA ILE A 94 -9.72 18.42 0.56
C ILE A 94 -8.67 19.47 0.13
N PRO A 95 -7.79 19.97 1.03
CA PRO A 95 -6.78 20.94 0.61
C PRO A 95 -5.81 20.37 -0.41
N LEU A 96 -5.42 19.10 -0.31
CA LEU A 96 -4.59 18.45 -1.33
C LEU A 96 -5.31 18.38 -2.69
N TYR A 97 -6.61 18.07 -2.71
CA TYR A 97 -7.40 18.07 -3.94
C TYR A 97 -7.36 19.45 -4.61
N LEU A 98 -7.53 20.54 -3.85
CA LEU A 98 -7.45 21.90 -4.40
C LEU A 98 -6.07 22.18 -5.02
N ILE A 99 -4.98 21.76 -4.38
CA ILE A 99 -3.61 21.92 -4.91
C ILE A 99 -3.42 21.13 -6.20
N PHE A 100 -3.79 19.85 -6.24
CA PHE A 100 -3.62 19.05 -7.45
C PHE A 100 -4.60 19.43 -8.57
N SER A 101 -5.74 20.03 -8.22
CA SER A 101 -6.68 20.63 -9.18
C SER A 101 -6.08 21.84 -9.87
N THR A 102 -5.47 22.78 -9.12
CA THR A 102 -4.82 23.96 -9.71
C THR A 102 -3.58 23.60 -10.53
N LEU A 103 -2.91 22.50 -10.20
CA LEU A 103 -1.81 21.94 -10.99
C LEU A 103 -2.26 21.14 -12.22
N HIS A 104 -3.57 20.95 -12.43
CA HIS A 104 -4.14 20.11 -13.51
C HIS A 104 -3.60 18.66 -13.50
N MET A 105 -3.32 18.15 -12.30
CA MET A 105 -2.75 16.83 -12.06
C MET A 105 -3.78 15.82 -11.52
N LEU A 106 -5.05 16.19 -11.38
CA LEU A 106 -6.10 15.24 -11.01
C LEU A 106 -6.28 14.13 -12.05
N ASP A 107 -6.88 13.01 -11.61
CA ASP A 107 -7.18 11.84 -12.44
C ASP A 107 -5.96 11.22 -13.14
N ARG A 108 -4.80 11.21 -12.46
CA ARG A 108 -3.56 10.57 -12.91
C ARG A 108 -2.99 9.63 -11.85
N LEU A 109 -2.47 8.47 -12.27
CA LEU A 109 -1.80 7.53 -11.36
C LEU A 109 -0.62 8.17 -10.62
N ILE A 110 0.16 9.03 -11.28
CA ILE A 110 1.31 9.71 -10.65
C ILE A 110 0.89 10.57 -9.45
N THR A 111 -0.29 11.18 -9.52
CA THR A 111 -0.83 11.99 -8.41
C THR A 111 -1.16 11.11 -7.22
N LEU A 112 -1.74 9.93 -7.46
CA LEU A 112 -1.95 8.95 -6.40
C LEU A 112 -0.62 8.52 -5.79
N VAL A 113 0.41 8.23 -6.61
CA VAL A 113 1.74 7.86 -6.10
C VAL A 113 2.32 8.95 -5.19
N ILE A 114 2.26 10.22 -5.60
CA ILE A 114 2.78 11.33 -4.79
C ILE A 114 2.01 11.46 -3.48
N VAL A 115 0.68 11.51 -3.55
CA VAL A 115 -0.16 11.69 -2.35
C VAL A 115 0.00 10.50 -1.40
N TYR A 116 -0.10 9.28 -1.89
CA TYR A 116 0.05 8.07 -1.08
C TYR A 116 1.43 7.99 -0.43
N SER A 117 2.48 8.38 -1.16
CA SER A 117 3.83 8.40 -0.60
C SER A 117 3.94 9.36 0.58
N SER A 118 3.30 10.53 0.53
CA SER A 118 3.32 11.48 1.65
C SER A 118 2.71 10.92 2.93
N PHE A 119 1.65 10.12 2.82
CA PHE A 119 1.02 9.43 3.96
C PHE A 119 1.79 8.16 4.38
N THR A 120 2.47 7.49 3.46
CA THR A 120 3.15 6.21 3.76
C THR A 120 4.57 6.41 4.30
N LEU A 121 5.25 7.48 3.87
CA LEU A 121 6.65 7.77 4.23
C LEU A 121 6.90 7.83 5.75
N PRO A 122 6.10 8.51 6.58
CA PRO A 122 6.35 8.59 8.03
C PRO A 122 6.47 7.21 8.69
N LEU A 123 5.57 6.29 8.35
CA LEU A 123 5.58 4.93 8.86
C LEU A 123 6.81 4.16 8.37
N VAL A 124 7.13 4.27 7.07
CA VAL A 124 8.29 3.58 6.48
C VAL A 124 9.61 4.06 7.07
N ILE A 125 9.77 5.38 7.27
CA ILE A 125 10.95 5.97 7.92
C ILE A 125 11.11 5.40 9.33
N TRP A 126 10.02 5.38 10.10
CA TRP A 126 10.06 4.91 11.48
C TRP A 126 10.40 3.43 11.59
N LEU A 127 9.76 2.58 10.77
CA LEU A 127 10.03 1.14 10.75
C LEU A 127 11.48 0.86 10.33
N LEU A 128 11.94 1.42 9.20
CA LEU A 128 13.30 1.17 8.70
C LEU A 128 14.37 1.71 9.66
N LYS A 129 14.14 2.88 10.28
CA LYS A 129 15.01 3.39 11.35
C LYS A 129 15.13 2.38 12.49
N GLY A 130 14.01 1.83 12.94
CA GLY A 130 14.00 0.81 13.99
C GLY A 130 14.84 -0.43 13.64
N PHE A 131 14.78 -0.90 12.39
CA PHE A 131 15.64 -2.01 11.94
C PHE A 131 17.10 -1.63 11.84
N PHE A 132 17.42 -0.48 11.25
CA PHE A 132 18.80 -0.03 11.10
C PHE A 132 19.50 0.17 12.46
N ASP A 133 18.76 0.57 13.49
CA ASP A 133 19.27 0.67 14.86
C ASP A 133 19.70 -0.68 15.44
N THR A 134 19.20 -1.81 14.95
CA THR A 134 19.60 -3.15 15.43
C THR A 134 20.93 -3.63 14.84
N ILE A 135 21.41 -2.98 13.78
CA ILE A 135 22.67 -3.32 13.13
C ILE A 135 23.81 -2.55 13.82
N PRO A 136 24.85 -3.25 14.34
CA PRO A 136 26.01 -2.60 14.94
C PRO A 136 26.71 -1.65 13.97
N ALA A 137 27.03 -0.44 14.42
CA ALA A 137 27.72 0.58 13.62
C ALA A 137 29.14 0.13 13.20
N ASP A 138 29.79 -0.69 14.04
CA ASP A 138 31.14 -1.23 13.80
C ASP A 138 31.28 -1.95 12.45
N LEU A 139 30.20 -2.59 11.96
CA LEU A 139 30.19 -3.27 10.66
C LEU A 139 30.32 -2.27 9.49
N GLU A 140 29.72 -1.09 9.62
CA GLU A 140 29.82 -0.04 8.62
C GLU A 140 31.16 0.68 8.70
N GLU A 141 31.65 0.93 9.92
CA GLU A 141 32.98 1.51 10.14
C GLU A 141 34.08 0.62 9.57
N ALA A 142 34.00 -0.70 9.76
CA ALA A 142 34.92 -1.65 9.14
C ALA A 142 34.88 -1.56 7.61
N ALA A 143 33.69 -1.52 7.00
CA ALA A 143 33.56 -1.35 5.56
C ALA A 143 34.13 -0.01 5.06
N MET A 144 34.03 1.05 5.86
CA MET A 144 34.61 2.36 5.53
C MET A 144 36.14 2.37 5.64
N VAL A 145 36.71 1.64 6.61
CA VAL A 145 38.17 1.41 6.70
C VAL A 145 38.67 0.63 5.48
N ASP A 146 37.87 -0.31 4.96
CA ASP A 146 38.14 -1.05 3.71
C ASP A 146 37.93 -0.21 2.43
N GLY A 147 37.66 1.10 2.56
CA GLY A 147 37.54 2.04 1.45
C GLY A 147 36.11 2.23 0.91
N SER A 148 35.09 1.70 1.59
CA SER A 148 33.70 2.02 1.24
C SER A 148 33.36 3.46 1.63
N THR A 149 32.57 4.14 0.80
CA THR A 149 31.89 5.37 1.22
C THR A 149 30.76 5.03 2.20
N LEU A 150 30.28 6.02 2.95
CA LEU A 150 29.14 5.85 3.86
C LEU A 150 27.89 5.32 3.12
N LEU A 151 27.58 5.90 1.95
CA LEU A 151 26.47 5.43 1.12
C LEU A 151 26.73 4.03 0.56
N GLY A 152 27.99 3.70 0.25
CA GLY A 152 28.40 2.35 -0.11
C GLY A 152 28.18 1.34 1.02
N ALA A 153 28.52 1.71 2.26
CA ALA A 153 28.32 0.88 3.44
C ALA A 153 26.83 0.66 3.71
N PHE A 154 26.00 1.70 3.55
CA PHE A 154 24.54 1.57 3.61
C PHE A 154 24.00 0.50 2.66
N PHE A 155 24.33 0.58 1.35
CA PHE A 155 23.81 -0.37 0.37
C PHE A 155 24.43 -1.77 0.44
N ARG A 156 25.68 -1.90 0.92
CA ARG A 156 26.41 -3.18 0.94
C ARG A 156 26.31 -3.93 2.27
N ILE A 157 26.09 -3.22 3.38
CA ILE A 157 26.07 -3.79 4.73
C ILE A 157 24.68 -3.64 5.34
N VAL A 158 24.21 -2.40 5.48
CA VAL A 158 22.98 -2.11 6.24
C VAL A 158 21.74 -2.67 5.55
N VAL A 159 21.56 -2.39 4.26
CA VAL A 159 20.38 -2.86 3.51
C VAL A 159 20.30 -4.40 3.44
N PRO A 160 21.38 -5.14 3.09
CA PRO A 160 21.36 -6.61 3.08
C PRO A 160 21.06 -7.24 4.44
N LEU A 161 21.65 -6.72 5.52
CA LEU A 161 21.38 -7.19 6.88
C LEU A 161 19.95 -6.84 7.35
N SER A 162 19.37 -5.78 6.79
CA SER A 162 18.00 -5.35 7.08
C SER A 162 16.94 -5.94 6.15
N ILE A 163 17.29 -6.87 5.24
CA ILE A 163 16.33 -7.43 4.27
C ILE A 163 15.00 -7.87 4.91
N PRO A 164 14.99 -8.60 6.05
CA PRO A 164 13.74 -8.95 6.72
C PRO A 164 12.86 -7.74 7.02
N GLY A 165 13.46 -6.66 7.50
CA GLY A 165 12.77 -5.42 7.83
C GLY A 165 12.36 -4.59 6.63
N VAL A 166 13.20 -4.55 5.60
CA VAL A 166 12.88 -3.89 4.32
C VAL A 166 11.69 -4.56 3.64
N ILE A 167 11.67 -5.90 3.61
CA ILE A 167 10.55 -6.68 3.05
C ILE A 167 9.27 -6.48 3.89
N ALA A 168 9.36 -6.57 5.22
CA ALA A 168 8.22 -6.36 6.10
C ALA A 168 7.61 -4.96 5.92
N THR A 169 8.45 -3.94 5.93
CA THR A 169 8.05 -2.54 5.74
C THR A 169 7.46 -2.32 4.35
N GLY A 170 8.07 -2.91 3.32
CA GLY A 170 7.57 -2.85 1.95
C GLY A 170 6.20 -3.51 1.79
N GLY A 171 5.99 -4.67 2.43
CA GLY A 171 4.70 -5.34 2.45
C GLY A 171 3.61 -4.48 3.11
N LEU A 172 3.92 -3.84 4.24
CA LEU A 172 2.99 -2.92 4.91
C LEU A 172 2.68 -1.68 4.04
N ALA A 173 3.70 -1.09 3.41
CA ALA A 173 3.51 0.05 2.49
C ALA A 173 2.66 -0.34 1.28
N PHE A 174 2.90 -1.52 0.70
CA PHE A 174 2.10 -2.04 -0.41
C PHE A 174 0.65 -2.25 0.00
N LEU A 175 0.41 -2.90 1.14
CA LEU A 175 -0.94 -3.17 1.64
C LEU A 175 -1.70 -1.86 1.95
N ALA A 176 -1.02 -0.87 2.53
CA ALA A 176 -1.61 0.43 2.78
C ALA A 176 -2.06 1.11 1.48
N ALA A 177 -1.19 1.16 0.47
CA ALA A 177 -1.52 1.75 -0.83
C ALA A 177 -2.56 0.95 -1.62
N TRP A 178 -2.53 -0.39 -1.53
CA TRP A 178 -3.48 -1.27 -2.20
C TRP A 178 -4.91 -1.12 -1.67
N ASN A 179 -5.05 -0.92 -0.35
CA ASN A 179 -6.34 -0.81 0.33
C ASN A 179 -6.90 0.62 0.37
N GLU A 180 -6.12 1.61 -0.06
CA GLU A 180 -6.52 3.00 0.07
C GLU A 180 -7.71 3.35 -0.84
N PHE A 181 -8.80 3.78 -0.21
CA PHE A 181 -10.07 4.05 -0.87
C PHE A 181 -10.40 5.55 -0.93
N MET A 182 -10.22 6.25 0.19
CA MET A 182 -10.73 7.62 0.36
C MET A 182 -10.00 8.60 -0.55
N ILE A 183 -8.69 8.47 -0.67
CA ILE A 183 -7.90 9.39 -1.51
C ILE A 183 -8.25 9.19 -2.99
N VAL A 184 -8.39 7.96 -3.48
CA VAL A 184 -8.74 7.72 -4.91
C VAL A 184 -10.14 8.21 -5.22
N LEU A 185 -11.08 7.99 -4.31
CA LEU A 185 -12.47 8.41 -4.48
C LEU A 185 -12.57 9.92 -4.76
N VAL A 186 -11.71 10.73 -4.15
CA VAL A 186 -11.71 12.18 -4.32
C VAL A 186 -10.85 12.63 -5.51
N PHE A 187 -9.75 11.94 -5.81
CA PHE A 187 -8.76 12.39 -6.80
C PHE A 187 -8.97 11.85 -8.22
N THR A 188 -9.83 10.84 -8.40
CA THR A 188 -10.01 10.16 -9.69
C THR A 188 -11.46 10.21 -10.14
N ASN A 189 -11.65 10.32 -11.45
CA ASN A 189 -12.96 10.42 -12.07
C ASN A 189 -13.14 9.41 -13.21
N THR A 190 -12.05 9.01 -13.89
CA THR A 190 -12.12 8.12 -15.05
C THR A 190 -11.53 6.74 -14.77
N ALA A 191 -11.88 5.79 -15.66
CA ALA A 191 -11.28 4.46 -15.67
C ALA A 191 -9.75 4.47 -15.86
N ALA A 192 -9.15 5.59 -16.29
CA ALA A 192 -7.71 5.69 -16.46
C ALA A 192 -6.95 5.60 -15.13
N SER A 193 -7.51 6.14 -14.05
CA SER A 193 -6.80 6.28 -12.77
C SER A 193 -7.51 5.66 -11.57
N LYS A 194 -8.74 5.17 -11.73
CA LYS A 194 -9.45 4.44 -10.68
C LYS A 194 -8.68 3.20 -10.22
N THR A 195 -8.62 3.00 -8.91
CA THR A 195 -8.07 1.81 -8.26
C THR A 195 -9.18 0.84 -7.87
N MET A 196 -8.77 -0.36 -7.48
CA MET A 196 -9.60 -1.51 -7.19
C MET A 196 -10.63 -1.18 -6.11
N PRO A 197 -10.29 -0.60 -4.94
CA PRO A 197 -11.28 -0.36 -3.89
C PRO A 197 -12.46 0.50 -4.38
N VAL A 198 -12.18 1.52 -5.19
CA VAL A 198 -13.20 2.40 -5.77
C VAL A 198 -13.99 1.68 -6.85
N ALA A 199 -13.33 0.96 -7.76
CA ALA A 199 -14.01 0.20 -8.79
C ALA A 199 -14.94 -0.87 -8.21
N VAL A 200 -14.55 -1.56 -7.13
CA VAL A 200 -15.39 -2.53 -6.42
C VAL A 200 -16.61 -1.85 -5.82
N ALA A 201 -16.45 -0.68 -5.21
CA ALA A 201 -17.58 0.08 -4.66
C ALA A 201 -18.60 0.49 -5.73
N GLU A 202 -18.16 0.71 -6.98
CA GLU A 202 -19.04 1.04 -8.11
C GLU A 202 -19.88 -0.14 -8.62
N PHE A 203 -19.59 -1.39 -8.21
CA PHE A 203 -20.49 -2.53 -8.47
C PHE A 203 -21.78 -2.44 -7.64
N ILE A 204 -21.82 -1.59 -6.61
CA ILE A 204 -23.04 -1.24 -5.90
C ILE A 204 -23.80 -0.24 -6.77
N GLY A 205 -24.65 -0.76 -7.66
CA GLY A 205 -25.51 0.07 -8.52
C GLY A 205 -26.53 0.88 -7.72
N ARG A 206 -26.97 2.02 -8.26
CA ARG A 206 -27.95 2.92 -7.61
C ARG A 206 -29.32 2.28 -7.30
N PHE A 207 -29.71 1.23 -8.02
CA PHE A 207 -31.05 0.62 -7.93
C PHE A 207 -31.06 -0.89 -7.69
N ARG A 208 -29.93 -1.58 -7.89
CA ARG A 208 -29.79 -3.02 -7.66
C ARG A 208 -28.34 -3.35 -7.33
N VAL A 209 -28.15 -4.15 -6.30
CA VAL A 209 -26.86 -4.75 -5.95
C VAL A 209 -26.86 -6.18 -6.47
N ASP A 210 -25.90 -6.51 -7.33
CA ASP A 210 -25.63 -7.89 -7.69
C ASP A 210 -24.66 -8.48 -6.66
N TYR A 211 -25.21 -9.09 -5.62
CA TYR A 211 -24.43 -9.66 -4.52
C TYR A 211 -23.50 -10.77 -5.01
N GLY A 212 -23.92 -11.55 -6.02
CA GLY A 212 -23.10 -12.62 -6.59
C GLY A 212 -21.83 -12.06 -7.25
N LEU A 213 -21.98 -11.05 -8.08
CA LEU A 213 -20.86 -10.40 -8.75
C LEU A 213 -19.98 -9.61 -7.76
N MET A 214 -20.59 -8.87 -6.83
CA MET A 214 -19.87 -8.11 -5.80
C MET A 214 -19.00 -9.01 -4.92
N CYS A 215 -19.53 -10.12 -4.41
CA CYS A 215 -18.75 -11.08 -3.61
C CYS A 215 -17.63 -11.73 -4.44
N SER A 216 -17.89 -12.09 -5.69
CA SER A 216 -16.88 -12.70 -6.57
C SER A 216 -15.72 -11.76 -6.83
N VAL A 217 -16.02 -10.50 -7.17
CA VAL A 217 -15.04 -9.44 -7.40
C VAL A 217 -14.26 -9.12 -6.12
N GLY A 218 -14.93 -9.05 -4.96
CA GLY A 218 -14.30 -8.85 -3.66
C GLY A 218 -13.31 -9.96 -3.30
N ILE A 219 -13.66 -11.22 -3.58
CA ILE A 219 -12.76 -12.36 -3.39
C ILE A 219 -11.53 -12.20 -4.30
N ILE A 220 -11.71 -11.96 -5.61
CA ILE A 220 -10.59 -11.78 -6.54
C ILE A 220 -9.67 -10.64 -6.07
N ALA A 221 -10.24 -9.50 -5.67
CA ALA A 221 -9.50 -8.35 -5.17
C ALA A 221 -8.67 -8.64 -3.91
N SER A 222 -9.17 -9.53 -3.04
CA SER A 222 -8.49 -9.94 -1.81
C SER A 222 -7.37 -10.97 -2.01
N LEU A 223 -7.32 -11.67 -3.16
CA LEU A 223 -6.33 -12.72 -3.40
C LEU A 223 -4.90 -12.19 -3.34
N LEU A 224 -4.64 -11.02 -3.93
CA LEU A 224 -3.29 -10.44 -3.92
C LEU A 224 -2.80 -10.09 -2.50
N PRO A 225 -3.52 -9.29 -1.69
CA PRO A 225 -3.06 -8.97 -0.35
C PRO A 225 -2.95 -10.22 0.53
N VAL A 226 -3.82 -11.22 0.38
CA VAL A 226 -3.70 -12.51 1.08
C VAL A 226 -2.44 -13.27 0.66
N ALA A 227 -2.16 -13.36 -0.64
CA ALA A 227 -0.96 -14.01 -1.14
C ALA A 227 0.32 -13.33 -0.62
N LEU A 228 0.36 -12.00 -0.65
CA LEU A 228 1.50 -11.24 -0.11
C LEU A 228 1.63 -11.43 1.40
N ALA A 229 0.52 -11.43 2.14
CA ALA A 229 0.55 -11.72 3.57
C ALA A 229 1.12 -13.12 3.86
N LEU A 230 0.71 -14.15 3.11
CA LEU A 230 1.22 -15.52 3.28
C LEU A 230 2.71 -15.63 2.96
N VAL A 231 3.20 -14.91 1.95
CA VAL A 231 4.63 -14.89 1.57
C VAL A 231 5.45 -14.12 2.61
N PHE A 232 4.93 -13.00 3.12
CA PHE A 232 5.67 -12.09 3.98
C PHE A 232 5.41 -12.25 5.48
N GLN A 233 4.47 -13.10 5.92
CA GLN A 233 4.11 -13.30 7.33
C GLN A 233 5.33 -13.50 8.25
N LYS A 234 6.33 -14.29 7.81
CA LYS A 234 7.54 -14.55 8.60
C LYS A 234 8.36 -13.28 8.84
N TYR A 235 8.41 -12.40 7.85
CA TYR A 235 9.12 -11.12 7.92
C TYR A 235 8.32 -10.07 8.70
N LEU A 236 7.00 -10.05 8.53
CA LEU A 236 6.09 -9.17 9.28
C LEU A 236 6.16 -9.46 10.79
N VAL A 237 6.15 -10.74 11.19
CA VAL A 237 6.26 -11.15 12.59
C VAL A 237 7.61 -10.77 13.18
N GLN A 238 8.71 -11.10 12.47
CA GLN A 238 10.07 -10.70 12.89
C GLN A 238 10.19 -9.19 13.04
N GLY A 239 9.59 -8.44 12.11
CA GLY A 239 9.67 -7.00 12.09
C GLY A 239 8.93 -6.28 13.20
N LEU A 240 7.74 -6.76 13.55
CA LEU A 240 6.99 -6.24 14.69
C LEU A 240 7.66 -6.62 16.03
N SER A 241 8.33 -7.76 16.10
CA SER A 241 9.01 -8.22 17.33
C SER A 241 10.37 -7.56 17.58
N ALA A 242 11.14 -7.22 16.53
CA ALA A 242 12.48 -6.66 16.67
C ALA A 242 12.49 -5.25 17.29
N GLY A 243 11.40 -4.49 17.14
CA GLY A 243 11.23 -3.19 17.81
C GLY A 243 10.75 -3.27 19.27
N GLY A 244 10.41 -4.47 19.76
CA GLY A 244 9.78 -4.68 21.07
C GLY A 244 10.70 -5.22 22.17
N VAL A 245 11.91 -5.69 21.83
CA VAL A 245 12.86 -6.21 22.81
C VAL A 245 13.91 -5.12 23.10
N LYS A 246 13.76 -4.48 24.26
CA LYS A 246 14.80 -3.70 24.93
C LYS A 246 15.50 -4.58 25.96
#